data_AF-A0A1H1VQ79-F1
#
_entry.id   AF-A0A1H1VQ79-F1
#
_cell.length_a   1.000
_cell.length_b   1.000
_cell.length_c   1.000
_cell.angle_alpha   90.00
_cell.angle_beta   90.00
_cell.angle_gamma   90.00
#
_symmetry.space_group_name_H-M   'P 1'
#
loop_
_entity.id
_entity.type
_entity.pdbx_description
1 polymer ?
#
loop_
_entity_poly.entity_id
_entity_poly.type
_entity_poly.pdbx_seq_one_letter_code
_entity_poly.pdbx_strand_id
1 'polypeptide(L)'
;MNINIKHKHAGHLIVIEGHPFKANNAGQWDLTDIWQNLKLPKGKAPGQWRTKEAQRLERMQFLHPLNHGRAGSKVMATKRAAIEYAGWVSSEFKDMVFDAFEAILERPEVAAIVAEVMTDLGHSHSAAILERHVFNDKYEWKKLPHRNTVKGLKAAIRKGYLTPEGAHGIARRDGLRVSLAALELASGNFRKVAM
;
A
#
# COMPACT_ATOMS: atom_id res chain seq x y z
N MET A 1 -22.11 13.86 25.57
CA MET A 1 -20.98 12.90 25.60
C MET A 1 -20.07 13.24 24.42
N ASN A 2 -18.97 13.96 24.65
CA ASN A 2 -18.03 14.32 23.58
C ASN A 2 -17.11 13.13 23.32
N ILE A 3 -17.39 12.34 22.30
CA ILE A 3 -16.47 11.29 21.84
C ILE A 3 -15.26 12.01 21.24
N ASN A 4 -14.10 11.91 21.91
CA ASN A 4 -12.85 12.43 21.39
C ASN A 4 -12.34 11.50 20.29
N ILE A 5 -12.86 11.68 19.06
CA ILE A 5 -12.42 10.94 17.89
C ILE A 5 -11.04 11.47 17.51
N LYS A 6 -9.98 10.80 17.97
CA LYS A 6 -8.61 11.10 17.54
C LYS A 6 -8.39 10.48 16.16
N HIS A 7 -8.29 11.31 15.14
CA HIS A 7 -7.93 10.85 13.80
C HIS A 7 -6.50 10.26 13.79
N LYS A 8 -6.27 9.20 13.02
CA LYS A 8 -5.00 8.44 12.95
C LYS A 8 -3.75 9.28 12.73
N HIS A 9 -3.89 10.44 12.08
CA HIS A 9 -2.79 11.34 11.77
C HIS A 9 -2.90 12.70 12.45
N ALA A 10 -3.80 12.85 13.43
CA ALA A 10 -3.97 14.11 14.15
C ALA A 10 -2.65 14.56 14.78
N GLY A 11 -2.17 15.75 14.40
CA GLY A 11 -0.93 16.32 14.92
C GLY A 11 0.36 15.69 14.40
N HIS A 12 0.32 14.75 13.45
CA HIS A 12 1.53 14.19 12.84
C HIS A 12 2.36 15.27 12.14
N LEU A 13 3.68 15.20 12.31
CA LEU A 13 4.65 16.07 11.67
C LEU A 13 5.31 15.34 10.50
N ILE A 14 5.42 16.00 9.36
CA ILE A 14 6.31 15.60 8.26
C ILE A 14 7.33 16.70 8.04
N VAL A 15 8.55 16.33 7.66
CA VAL A 15 9.60 17.30 7.31
C VAL A 15 9.97 17.08 5.85
N ILE A 16 9.86 18.14 5.05
CA ILE A 16 10.19 18.10 3.61
C ILE A 16 11.18 19.24 3.37
N GLU A 17 12.37 18.91 2.83
CA GLU A 17 13.44 19.89 2.57
C GLU A 17 13.74 20.78 3.80
N GLY A 18 13.76 20.19 4.99
CA GLY A 18 13.99 20.90 6.25
C GLY A 18 12.80 21.69 6.81
N HIS A 19 11.67 21.75 6.08
CA HIS A 19 10.47 22.48 6.50
C HIS A 19 9.47 21.54 7.19
N PRO A 20 9.05 21.84 8.43
CA PRO A 20 8.07 21.03 9.16
C PRO A 20 6.63 21.39 8.77
N PHE A 21 5.81 20.39 8.46
CA PHE A 21 4.38 20.52 8.19
C PHE A 21 3.57 19.61 9.12
N LYS A 22 2.66 20.21 9.88
CA LYS A 22 1.86 19.51 10.89
C LYS A 22 0.44 19.28 10.41
N ALA A 23 -0.05 18.06 10.58
CA ALA A 23 -1.45 17.74 10.35
C ALA A 23 -2.37 18.37 11.41
N ASN A 24 -3.54 18.83 10.98
CA ASN A 24 -4.60 19.30 11.86
C ASN A 24 -5.21 18.15 12.70
N ASN A 25 -6.21 18.47 13.54
CA ASN A 25 -6.89 17.47 14.37
C ASN A 25 -7.66 16.40 13.57
N ALA A 26 -7.99 16.68 12.30
CA ALA A 26 -8.59 15.72 11.38
C ALA A 26 -7.56 14.82 10.68
N GLY A 27 -6.26 15.00 10.96
CA GLY A 27 -5.19 14.26 10.31
C GLY A 27 -4.93 14.70 8.86
N GLN A 28 -5.14 15.98 8.56
CA GLN A 28 -4.96 16.57 7.24
C GLN A 28 -3.85 17.63 7.23
N TRP A 29 -3.09 17.67 6.15
CA TRP A 29 -2.07 18.70 5.88
C TRP A 29 -2.62 19.78 4.95
N ASP A 30 -2.18 21.02 5.14
CA ASP A 30 -2.48 22.13 4.25
C ASP A 30 -1.55 22.07 3.03
N LEU A 31 -2.07 21.62 1.88
CA LEU A 31 -1.26 21.55 0.65
C LEU A 31 -0.88 22.93 0.13
N THR A 32 -1.63 23.97 0.49
CA THR A 32 -1.34 25.34 0.05
C THR A 32 -0.14 25.88 0.82
N ASP A 33 -0.07 25.59 2.12
CA ASP A 33 1.08 25.89 2.98
C ASP A 33 2.35 25.16 2.49
N ILE A 34 2.24 23.86 2.17
CA ILE A 34 3.36 23.09 1.60
C ILE A 34 3.84 23.70 0.28
N TRP A 35 2.92 23.98 -0.64
CA TRP A 35 3.23 24.56 -1.95
C TRP A 35 3.95 25.92 -1.82
N GLN A 36 3.49 26.78 -0.91
CA GLN A 36 4.07 28.10 -0.68
C GLN A 36 5.45 28.04 -0.02
N ASN A 37 5.61 27.26 1.05
CA ASN A 37 6.89 27.17 1.78
C ASN A 37 7.99 26.55 0.93
N LEU A 38 7.67 25.50 0.17
CA LEU A 38 8.61 24.86 -0.75
C LEU A 38 8.80 25.64 -2.06
N LYS A 39 8.12 26.79 -2.23
CA LYS A 39 8.21 27.67 -3.40
C LYS A 39 8.02 26.91 -4.73
N LEU A 40 7.10 25.96 -4.73
CA LEU A 40 6.84 25.10 -5.86
C LEU A 40 6.25 25.91 -7.04
N PRO A 41 6.40 25.44 -8.30
CA PRO A 41 5.93 26.17 -9.47
C PRO A 41 4.46 26.59 -9.38
N LYS A 42 4.11 27.76 -9.95
CA LYS A 42 2.71 28.26 -9.94
C LYS A 42 1.71 27.28 -10.56
N GLY A 43 2.11 26.59 -11.62
CA GLY A 43 1.28 25.56 -12.27
C GLY A 43 1.03 24.31 -11.41
N LYS A 44 1.78 24.17 -10.31
CA LYS A 44 1.64 23.08 -9.33
C LYS A 44 0.86 23.50 -8.09
N ALA A 45 0.28 24.71 -8.05
CA ALA A 45 -0.58 25.10 -6.94
C ALA A 45 -1.73 24.08 -6.74
N PRO A 46 -2.15 23.76 -5.50
CA PRO A 46 -3.20 22.76 -5.25
C PRO A 46 -4.51 23.06 -5.99
N GLY A 47 -4.89 24.33 -6.16
CA GLY A 47 -6.08 24.72 -6.93
C GLY A 47 -6.00 24.47 -8.45
N GLN A 48 -4.80 24.19 -8.96
CA GLN A 48 -4.55 23.79 -10.35
C GLN A 48 -4.53 22.26 -10.52
N TRP A 49 -4.52 21.50 -9.42
CA TRP A 49 -4.57 20.05 -9.47
C TRP A 49 -6.00 19.57 -9.76
N ARG A 50 -6.37 19.59 -11.05
CA ARG A 50 -7.73 19.31 -11.55
C ARG A 50 -7.82 18.00 -12.33
N THR A 51 -6.93 17.04 -12.05
CA THR A 51 -6.92 15.74 -12.73
C THR A 51 -8.09 14.85 -12.26
N LYS A 52 -8.35 13.76 -12.99
CA LYS A 52 -9.40 12.79 -12.61
C LYS A 52 -9.13 12.18 -11.23
N GLU A 53 -7.86 12.01 -10.88
CA GLU A 53 -7.40 11.50 -9.60
C GLU A 53 -7.70 12.48 -8.47
N ALA A 54 -7.43 13.77 -8.66
CA ALA A 54 -7.77 14.81 -7.68
C ALA A 54 -9.28 14.84 -7.40
N GLN A 55 -10.11 14.82 -8.45
CA GLN A 55 -11.57 14.76 -8.33
C GLN A 55 -12.03 13.47 -7.62
N ARG A 56 -11.36 12.33 -7.87
CA ARG A 56 -11.66 11.06 -7.19
C ARG A 56 -11.34 11.16 -5.70
N LEU A 57 -10.21 11.76 -5.33
CA LEU A 57 -9.81 11.95 -3.93
C LEU A 57 -10.75 12.90 -3.20
N GLU A 58 -11.23 13.95 -3.86
CA GLU A 58 -12.26 14.84 -3.32
C GLU A 58 -13.57 14.10 -3.04
N ARG A 59 -14.07 13.32 -4.02
CA ARG A 59 -15.28 12.49 -3.83
C ARG A 59 -15.14 11.47 -2.70
N MET A 60 -13.93 10.93 -2.51
CA MET A 60 -13.62 10.00 -1.42
C MET A 60 -13.33 10.68 -0.08
N GLN A 61 -13.49 12.00 0.02
CA GLN A 61 -13.22 12.77 1.25
C GLN A 61 -11.76 12.63 1.73
N PHE A 62 -10.82 12.50 0.79
CA PHE A 62 -9.38 12.55 1.06
C PHE A 62 -8.78 13.93 0.79
N LEU A 63 -9.45 14.75 -0.03
CA LEU A 63 -9.05 16.09 -0.43
C LEU A 63 -10.21 17.06 -0.14
N HIS A 64 -9.93 18.19 0.49
CA HIS A 64 -10.94 19.15 0.95
C HIS A 64 -10.54 20.57 0.52
N PRO A 65 -11.03 21.05 -0.63
CA PRO A 65 -10.94 22.44 -0.99
C PRO A 65 -11.79 23.29 -0.04
N LEU A 66 -11.16 24.24 0.64
CA LEU A 66 -11.81 25.17 1.56
C LEU A 66 -11.66 26.59 1.02
N ASN A 67 -12.77 27.23 0.68
CA ASN A 67 -12.78 28.64 0.28
C ASN A 67 -13.11 29.51 1.50
N HIS A 68 -12.15 30.32 1.96
CA HIS A 68 -12.36 31.25 3.08
C HIS A 68 -12.65 32.68 2.61
N GLY A 69 -13.18 32.85 1.39
CA GLY A 69 -13.53 34.15 0.83
C GLY A 69 -12.32 35.06 0.73
N ARG A 70 -12.35 36.22 1.40
CA ARG A 70 -11.25 37.20 1.38
C ARG A 70 -9.95 36.68 1.99
N ALA A 71 -10.00 35.65 2.84
CA ALA A 71 -8.82 35.03 3.44
C ALA A 71 -8.12 34.00 2.53
N GLY A 72 -8.64 33.78 1.32
CA GLY A 72 -8.07 32.88 0.31
C GLY A 72 -8.58 31.44 0.40
N SER A 73 -8.21 30.66 -0.61
CA SER A 73 -8.56 29.24 -0.70
C SER A 73 -7.41 28.38 -0.16
N LYS A 74 -7.75 27.33 0.58
CA LYS A 74 -6.83 26.31 1.08
C LYS A 74 -7.28 24.94 0.60
N VAL A 75 -6.36 24.00 0.53
CA VAL A 75 -6.68 22.61 0.19
C VAL A 75 -6.11 21.71 1.26
N MET A 76 -6.98 21.14 2.09
CA MET A 76 -6.61 20.21 3.14
C MET A 76 -6.60 18.78 2.59
N ALA A 77 -5.58 18.00 2.92
CA ALA A 77 -5.42 16.66 2.37
C ALA A 77 -5.08 15.66 3.48
N THR A 78 -5.76 14.52 3.48
CA THR A 78 -5.33 13.34 4.25
C THR A 78 -3.95 12.86 3.77
N LYS A 79 -3.28 12.00 4.56
CA LYS A 79 -1.96 11.46 4.19
C LYS A 79 -1.94 10.86 2.78
N ARG A 80 -2.99 10.14 2.39
CA ARG A 80 -3.11 9.55 1.04
C ARG A 80 -3.13 10.61 -0.06
N ALA A 81 -3.97 11.64 0.08
CA ALA A 81 -4.05 12.71 -0.90
C ALA A 81 -2.79 13.59 -0.93
N ALA A 82 -2.10 13.76 0.21
CA ALA A 82 -0.82 14.48 0.27
C ALA A 82 0.29 13.74 -0.50
N ILE A 83 0.38 12.41 -0.35
CA ILE A 83 1.33 11.58 -1.12
C ILE A 83 1.01 11.63 -2.63
N GLU A 84 -0.28 11.52 -3.00
CA GLU A 84 -0.69 11.60 -4.41
C GLU A 84 -0.35 12.98 -5.02
N TYR A 85 -0.61 14.06 -4.27
CA TYR A 85 -0.24 15.42 -4.69
C TYR A 85 1.27 15.54 -4.89
N ALA A 86 2.08 15.02 -3.96
CA ALA A 86 3.54 15.01 -4.10
C ALA A 86 4.00 14.30 -5.39
N GLY A 87 3.40 13.15 -5.72
CA GLY A 87 3.69 12.43 -6.98
C GLY A 87 3.20 13.17 -8.24
N TRP A 88 2.16 14.02 -8.14
CA TRP A 88 1.76 14.90 -9.24
C TRP A 88 2.70 16.10 -9.39
N VAL A 89 3.25 16.61 -8.29
CA VAL A 89 4.18 17.75 -8.30
C VAL A 89 5.58 17.35 -8.76
N SER A 90 6.10 16.21 -8.30
CA SER A 90 7.45 15.71 -8.57
C SER A 90 7.41 14.29 -9.12
N SER A 91 7.88 14.14 -10.37
CA SER A 91 8.08 12.81 -10.97
C SER A 91 9.14 12.02 -10.21
N GLU A 92 10.22 12.67 -9.75
CA GLU A 92 11.28 12.00 -8.98
C GLU A 92 10.76 11.40 -7.68
N PHE A 93 9.88 12.12 -6.97
CA PHE A 93 9.22 11.56 -5.78
C PHE A 93 8.33 10.38 -6.15
N LYS A 94 7.61 10.47 -7.28
CA LYS A 94 6.75 9.40 -7.76
C LYS A 94 7.55 8.14 -8.12
N ASP A 95 8.67 8.32 -8.81
CA ASP A 95 9.57 7.25 -9.21
C ASP A 95 10.18 6.58 -7.97
N MET A 96 10.66 7.36 -6.99
CA MET A 96 11.12 6.81 -5.70
C MET A 96 10.04 5.98 -4.98
N VAL A 97 8.77 6.41 -5.02
CA VAL A 97 7.65 5.61 -4.45
C VAL A 97 7.45 4.30 -5.22
N PHE A 98 7.60 4.31 -6.55
CA PHE A 98 7.54 3.09 -7.36
C PHE A 98 8.71 2.17 -7.07
N ASP A 99 9.95 2.68 -7.07
CA ASP A 99 11.16 1.90 -6.76
C ASP A 99 11.06 1.25 -5.38
N ALA A 100 10.57 2.00 -4.38
CA ALA A 100 10.33 1.46 -3.04
C ALA A 100 9.29 0.33 -3.03
N PHE A 101 8.23 0.45 -3.84
CA PHE A 101 7.22 -0.59 -3.95
C PHE A 101 7.72 -1.81 -4.73
N GLU A 102 8.49 -1.61 -5.81
CA GLU A 102 9.14 -2.71 -6.54
C GLU A 102 10.09 -3.49 -5.63
N ALA A 103 10.91 -2.80 -4.83
CA ALA A 103 11.78 -3.44 -3.84
C ALA A 103 11.01 -4.30 -2.82
N ILE A 104 9.79 -3.89 -2.44
CA ILE A 104 8.90 -4.70 -1.60
C ILE A 104 8.46 -5.95 -2.35
N LEU A 105 8.03 -5.82 -3.61
CA LEU A 105 7.54 -6.94 -4.42
C LEU A 105 8.63 -7.98 -4.73
N GLU A 106 9.87 -7.54 -4.96
CA GLU A 106 11.03 -8.42 -5.21
C GLU A 106 11.42 -9.26 -3.99
N ARG A 107 10.91 -8.92 -2.80
CA ARG A 107 11.24 -9.55 -1.52
C ARG A 107 9.97 -10.11 -0.86
N PRO A 108 9.59 -11.38 -1.15
CA PRO A 108 8.34 -11.97 -0.65
C PRO A 108 8.14 -11.87 0.87
N GLU A 109 9.21 -12.03 1.64
CA GLU A 109 9.20 -11.89 3.09
C GLU A 109 8.87 -10.47 3.55
N VAL A 110 9.34 -9.45 2.82
CA VAL A 110 9.05 -8.03 3.10
C VAL A 110 7.61 -7.73 2.71
N ALA A 111 7.16 -8.18 1.54
CA ALA A 111 5.79 -7.98 1.10
C ALA A 111 4.76 -8.63 2.03
N ALA A 112 5.05 -9.81 2.59
CA ALA A 112 4.20 -10.45 3.59
C ALA A 112 4.06 -9.59 4.86
N ILE A 113 5.18 -9.07 5.38
CA ILE A 113 5.18 -8.16 6.55
C ILE A 113 4.40 -6.88 6.22
N VAL A 114 4.60 -6.31 5.03
CA VAL A 114 3.87 -5.11 4.61
C VAL A 114 2.36 -5.38 4.50
N ALA A 115 1.95 -6.54 3.99
CA ALA A 115 0.54 -6.92 3.90
C ALA A 115 -0.11 -7.09 5.29
N GLU A 116 0.62 -7.68 6.25
CA GLU A 116 0.19 -7.77 7.66
C GLU A 116 -0.01 -6.37 8.26
N VAL A 117 1.00 -5.49 8.14
CA VAL A 117 0.92 -4.10 8.59
C VAL A 117 -0.23 -3.36 7.90
N MET A 118 -0.45 -3.56 6.61
CA MET A 118 -1.58 -2.97 5.89
C MET A 118 -2.91 -3.44 6.48
N THR A 119 -3.04 -4.72 6.84
CA THR A 119 -4.24 -5.27 7.47
C THR A 119 -4.50 -4.64 8.83
N ASP A 120 -3.47 -4.54 9.68
CA ASP A 120 -3.55 -3.89 11.00
C ASP A 120 -3.93 -2.41 10.89
N LEU A 121 -3.48 -1.76 9.82
CA LEU A 121 -3.80 -0.36 9.54
C LEU A 121 -5.20 -0.16 8.93
N GLY A 122 -5.96 -1.22 8.69
CA GLY A 122 -7.32 -1.21 8.13
C GLY A 122 -7.39 -1.26 6.61
N HIS A 123 -6.31 -1.65 5.94
CA HIS A 123 -6.18 -1.74 4.48
C HIS A 123 -6.26 -3.18 3.96
N SER A 124 -7.09 -4.03 4.56
CA SER A 124 -7.17 -5.47 4.29
C SER A 124 -7.43 -5.81 2.80
N HIS A 125 -8.22 -4.99 2.10
CA HIS A 125 -8.44 -5.20 0.66
C HIS A 125 -7.15 -5.01 -0.15
N SER A 126 -6.40 -3.94 0.13
CA SER A 126 -5.11 -3.68 -0.54
C SER A 126 -4.03 -4.67 -0.11
N ALA A 127 -4.05 -5.12 1.15
CA ALA A 127 -3.16 -6.17 1.64
C ALA A 127 -3.36 -7.48 0.85
N ALA A 128 -4.62 -7.89 0.66
CA ALA A 128 -4.96 -9.07 -0.13
C ALA A 128 -4.55 -8.94 -1.60
N ILE A 129 -4.47 -7.73 -2.16
CA ILE A 129 -3.92 -7.49 -3.50
C ILE A 129 -2.40 -7.68 -3.50
N LEU A 130 -1.69 -7.13 -2.51
CA LEU A 130 -0.23 -7.27 -2.38
C LEU A 130 0.18 -8.73 -2.24
N GLU A 131 -0.50 -9.48 -1.37
CA GLU A 131 -0.27 -10.92 -1.22
C GLU A 131 -0.38 -11.65 -2.56
N ARG A 132 -1.44 -11.37 -3.34
CA ARG A 132 -1.66 -12.01 -4.65
C ARG A 132 -0.57 -11.71 -5.67
N HIS A 133 0.02 -10.51 -5.65
CA HIS A 133 1.09 -10.14 -6.59
C HIS A 133 2.36 -10.95 -6.32
N VAL A 134 2.78 -11.06 -5.06
CA VAL A 134 3.98 -11.82 -4.65
C VAL A 134 3.88 -13.30 -5.04
N PHE A 135 2.68 -13.89 -4.91
CA PHE A 135 2.46 -15.31 -5.21
C PHE A 135 2.40 -15.63 -6.72
N ASN A 136 2.27 -14.64 -7.59
CA ASN A 136 1.99 -14.88 -9.02
C ASN A 136 3.22 -14.76 -9.93
N ASP A 137 4.29 -14.06 -9.53
CA ASP A 137 5.36 -13.67 -10.47
C ASP A 137 6.46 -14.74 -10.69
N LYS A 138 6.55 -15.80 -9.88
CA LYS A 138 7.61 -16.83 -10.02
C LYS A 138 7.20 -18.10 -10.77
N TYR A 139 5.95 -18.24 -11.21
CA TYR A 139 5.54 -19.40 -12.03
C TYR A 139 4.29 -19.09 -12.87
N GLU A 140 4.23 -19.62 -14.09
CA GLU A 140 3.00 -19.64 -14.90
C GLU A 140 1.97 -20.58 -14.26
N TRP A 141 1.38 -20.17 -13.12
CA TRP A 141 0.45 -20.95 -12.31
C TRP A 141 -0.72 -21.50 -13.15
N LYS A 142 -1.07 -20.78 -14.22
CA LYS A 142 -2.09 -21.15 -15.20
C LYS A 142 -1.76 -22.42 -15.99
N LYS A 143 -0.48 -22.81 -16.11
CA LYS A 143 -0.01 -23.99 -16.86
C LYS A 143 0.21 -25.23 -15.99
N LEU A 144 -0.04 -25.17 -14.68
CA LEU A 144 0.10 -26.35 -13.80
C LEU A 144 -1.06 -27.34 -13.96
N PRO A 145 -0.79 -28.63 -14.23
CA PRO A 145 -1.79 -29.67 -14.03
C PRO A 145 -2.18 -29.73 -12.55
N HIS A 146 -3.49 -29.80 -12.28
CA HIS A 146 -4.08 -29.81 -10.93
C HIS A 146 -3.83 -28.54 -10.10
N ARG A 147 -3.83 -27.36 -10.74
CA ARG A 147 -3.88 -26.06 -10.05
C ARG A 147 -5.05 -26.05 -9.05
N ASN A 148 -4.87 -25.45 -7.88
CA ASN A 148 -5.87 -25.43 -6.79
C ASN A 148 -6.32 -26.83 -6.34
N THR A 149 -5.39 -27.78 -6.27
CA THR A 149 -5.57 -29.02 -5.51
C THR A 149 -4.51 -29.11 -4.42
N VAL A 150 -4.75 -29.88 -3.36
CA VAL A 150 -3.73 -30.11 -2.31
C VAL A 150 -2.43 -30.65 -2.90
N LYS A 151 -2.52 -31.50 -3.94
CA LYS A 151 -1.37 -32.04 -4.68
C LYS A 151 -0.60 -30.94 -5.41
N GLY A 152 -1.32 -30.05 -6.12
CA GLY A 152 -0.72 -28.91 -6.83
C GLY A 152 -0.03 -27.93 -5.88
N LEU A 153 -0.66 -27.63 -4.74
CA LEU A 153 -0.10 -26.75 -3.71
C LEU A 153 1.20 -27.31 -3.13
N LYS A 154 1.21 -28.60 -2.73
CA LYS A 154 2.45 -29.26 -2.25
C LYS A 154 3.55 -29.30 -3.31
N ALA A 155 3.18 -29.48 -4.59
CA ALA A 155 4.14 -29.46 -5.68
C ALA A 155 4.75 -28.07 -5.90
N ALA A 156 3.95 -27.01 -5.80
CA ALA A 156 4.42 -25.63 -5.91
C ALA A 156 5.35 -25.24 -4.75
N ILE A 157 5.04 -25.68 -3.52
CA ILE A 157 5.93 -25.52 -2.36
C ILE A 157 7.28 -26.19 -2.61
N ARG A 158 7.26 -27.47 -3.04
CA ARG A 158 8.49 -28.21 -3.33
C ARG A 158 9.35 -27.51 -4.38
N LYS A 159 8.75 -26.90 -5.40
CA LYS A 159 9.52 -26.20 -6.43
C LYS A 159 9.94 -24.77 -6.04
N GLY A 160 9.64 -24.33 -4.81
CA GLY A 160 10.00 -23.00 -4.30
C GLY A 160 9.11 -21.88 -4.83
N TYR A 161 7.97 -22.19 -5.45
CA TYR A 161 7.06 -21.19 -6.02
C TYR A 161 6.01 -20.68 -5.04
N LEU A 162 5.80 -21.40 -3.94
CA LEU A 162 4.83 -21.06 -2.91
C LEU A 162 5.44 -21.31 -1.53
N THR A 163 5.23 -20.37 -0.61
CA THR A 163 5.45 -20.66 0.80
C THR A 163 4.31 -21.55 1.33
N PRO A 164 4.53 -22.32 2.39
CA PRO A 164 3.47 -23.07 3.05
C PRO A 164 2.25 -22.21 3.41
N GLU A 165 2.48 -20.98 3.87
CA GLU A 165 1.46 -20.02 4.28
C GLU A 165 0.64 -19.54 3.08
N GLY A 166 1.31 -19.20 1.98
CA GLY A 166 0.64 -18.83 0.73
C GLY A 166 -0.23 -19.96 0.18
N ALA A 167 0.27 -21.19 0.25
CA ALA A 167 -0.48 -22.36 -0.19
C ALA A 167 -1.69 -22.62 0.72
N HIS A 168 -1.55 -22.37 2.02
CA HIS A 168 -2.64 -22.49 2.97
C HIS A 168 -3.71 -21.41 2.74
N GLY A 169 -3.31 -20.18 2.39
CA GLY A 169 -4.22 -19.12 1.97
C GLY A 169 -5.06 -19.51 0.75
N ILE A 170 -4.41 -20.05 -0.29
CA ILE A 170 -5.09 -20.55 -1.50
C ILE A 170 -6.04 -21.70 -1.15
N ALA A 171 -5.59 -22.66 -0.32
CA ALA A 171 -6.42 -23.77 0.11
C ALA A 171 -7.71 -23.31 0.80
N ARG A 172 -7.63 -22.33 1.71
CA ARG A 172 -8.81 -21.78 2.38
C ARG A 172 -9.75 -21.09 1.40
N ARG A 173 -9.21 -20.27 0.49
CA ARG A 173 -9.99 -19.58 -0.55
C ARG A 173 -10.77 -20.55 -1.43
N ASP A 174 -10.13 -21.66 -1.80
CA ASP A 174 -10.68 -22.63 -2.77
C ASP A 174 -11.38 -23.82 -2.07
N GLY A 175 -11.62 -23.74 -0.76
CA GLY A 175 -12.34 -24.78 0.01
C GLY A 175 -11.60 -26.11 0.16
N LEU A 176 -10.28 -26.11 -0.05
CA LEU A 176 -9.44 -27.31 0.06
C LEU A 176 -9.07 -27.59 1.52
N ARG A 177 -9.32 -28.82 1.96
CA ARG A 177 -8.95 -29.28 3.31
C ARG A 177 -7.47 -29.67 3.35
N VAL A 178 -6.60 -28.75 3.74
CA VAL A 178 -5.20 -29.03 4.07
C VAL A 178 -4.70 -28.08 5.15
N SER A 179 -4.05 -28.61 6.19
CA SER A 179 -3.47 -27.81 7.27
C SER A 179 -2.16 -27.14 6.85
N LEU A 180 -1.81 -26.04 7.52
CA LEU A 180 -0.52 -25.37 7.32
C LEU A 180 0.65 -26.33 7.61
N ALA A 181 0.60 -27.08 8.71
CA ALA A 181 1.61 -28.09 9.05
C ALA A 181 1.83 -29.13 7.92
N ALA A 182 0.76 -29.56 7.24
CA ALA A 182 0.87 -30.49 6.12
C ALA A 182 1.53 -29.87 4.87
N LEU A 183 1.52 -28.55 4.74
CA LEU A 183 2.17 -27.79 3.67
C LEU A 183 3.63 -27.46 4.04
N GLU A 184 3.91 -27.17 5.31
CA GLU A 184 5.27 -27.00 5.83
C GLU A 184 6.11 -28.27 5.65
N LEU A 185 5.53 -29.45 5.87
CA LEU A 185 6.20 -30.72 5.58
C LEU A 185 6.62 -30.86 4.10
N ALA A 186 5.95 -30.16 3.17
CA ALA A 186 6.32 -30.18 1.76
C ALA A 186 7.56 -29.33 1.44
N SER A 187 7.97 -28.39 2.31
CA SER A 187 9.20 -27.59 2.14
C SER A 187 10.45 -28.34 2.63
N GLY A 188 10.30 -29.26 3.60
CA GLY A 188 11.39 -29.96 4.27
C GLY A 188 12.22 -30.93 3.40
N ASN A 189 11.76 -31.28 2.19
CA ASN A 189 12.50 -32.20 1.31
C ASN A 189 13.65 -31.53 0.52
N PHE A 190 13.81 -30.20 0.58
CA PHE A 190 14.94 -29.51 -0.08
C PHE A 190 16.22 -29.45 0.76
N ARG A 191 16.15 -29.69 2.08
CA ARG A 191 17.33 -29.64 2.98
C ARG A 191 18.15 -30.93 3.03
N LYS A 192 17.81 -31.98 2.27
CA LYS A 192 18.52 -33.27 2.27
C LYS A 192 19.47 -33.52 1.08
N VAL A 193 19.68 -32.56 0.19
CA VAL A 193 20.53 -32.75 -1.03
C VAL A 193 21.71 -31.78 -1.09
N ALA A 194 22.13 -31.20 0.03
CA ALA A 194 23.38 -30.46 0.13
C ALA A 194 24.21 -31.06 1.28
N MET A 195 24.80 -32.22 1.01
CA MET A 195 25.96 -32.75 1.73
C MET A 195 26.97 -33.21 0.68
#